data_AF-A0AAU5IKS3-F1
#
_entry.id   AF-A0AAU5IKS3-F1
#
_cell.length_a   1.000
_cell.length_b   1.000
_cell.length_c   1.000
_cell.angle_alpha   90.00
_cell.angle_beta   90.00
_cell.angle_gamma   90.00
#
_symmetry.space_group_name_H-M   'P 1'
#
loop_
_entity.id
_entity.type
_entity.pdbx_description
1 polymer ?
#
loop_
_entity_poly.entity_id
_entity_poly.type
_entity_poly.pdbx_seq_one_letter_code
_entity_poly.pdbx_strand_id
1 'polypeptide(L)'
;MGPVPPRTRRRGLPSTAARTARKLGEIRRAQLITTYGVGAMIAVENESFLVRGIDSWDISEAPFISEPRLAWQLGVAGFRMPPAPDTDSARDGVRAVRFPEMYSCPTCHQLQPFRKFNSPTGRAECSTCQESLVPSRFVMACTHGHLEDFPYWKWVHRGNRTESGGCGGQLTFQADGSTASLRAVQIGCSCGVEKVSLEGSFRRQALRELGIRCSGRRPWIKDAAAEVCQEPPRTLQRGSSSVWFPVMHSALSIPPWSQGIAKLVAPHYNDLKDEDAASIKVYVRIRKLLLHRPKYTDEDVVAEVERRRAAETVATEPVDDTEAAKRAGDYRRKLYEGEYRSLSKPHPEDAEEDQEFVCVPPVASIDALRTSLGLAQVMLVKRLREVRVLQSFRRVEEPSPADSQLRQAAISLEKPSWLPAFEVSGEGVFLRLDPERLRSWEEQPEQVARATRIRENHERLLSARAGDSDKQVPPSPATPRFLLLHALAHTLINEWSLDGGYPAASLRERLYSDEDMAGVLIYTATSDSAGSLGGVVAQGEPDRLAVSLRAALHRASWCSNDPLCMESQASGADSLNMAACHACLLLPETSCENNNILLDRATLIGTPEDQSIGFFHDALR
;
A
#
# COMPACT_ATOMS: atom_id res chain seq x y z
N MET A 1 16.21 78.21 21.29
CA MET A 1 15.31 77.08 21.02
C MET A 1 15.26 76.83 19.53
N GLY A 2 15.49 75.59 19.12
CA GLY A 2 15.38 75.14 17.74
C GLY A 2 16.16 73.84 17.54
N PRO A 3 15.66 72.70 18.03
CA PRO A 3 16.32 71.42 17.78
C PRO A 3 16.03 70.93 16.35
N VAL A 4 17.09 70.46 15.72
CA VAL A 4 17.14 69.75 14.43
C VAL A 4 16.15 68.57 14.42
N PRO A 5 15.39 68.33 13.34
CA PRO A 5 14.35 67.31 13.30
C PRO A 5 14.94 65.88 13.35
N PRO A 6 14.24 64.92 13.99
CA PRO A 6 14.69 63.54 14.07
C PRO A 6 14.52 62.82 12.72
N ARG A 7 15.52 62.01 12.36
CA ARG A 7 15.54 61.11 11.20
C ARG A 7 14.29 60.21 11.19
N THR A 8 13.58 60.23 10.08
CA THR A 8 12.44 59.35 9.78
C THR A 8 12.88 57.88 9.76
N ARG A 9 12.38 57.08 10.70
CA ARG A 9 12.40 55.61 10.59
C ARG A 9 11.56 55.22 9.37
N ARG A 10 12.19 54.62 8.35
CA ARG A 10 11.47 53.91 7.28
C ARG A 10 10.53 52.90 7.93
N ARG A 11 9.21 53.11 7.76
CA ARG A 11 8.20 52.08 8.02
C ARG A 11 8.54 50.90 7.10
N GLY A 12 8.94 49.77 7.70
CA GLY A 12 8.98 48.50 6.98
C GLY A 12 7.61 48.23 6.37
N LEU A 13 7.60 47.79 5.12
CA LEU A 13 6.40 47.25 4.48
C LEU A 13 5.79 46.18 5.41
N PRO A 14 4.47 46.16 5.62
CA PRO A 14 3.86 45.13 6.43
C PRO A 14 4.18 43.78 5.78
N SER A 15 4.83 42.89 6.55
CA SER A 15 4.96 41.49 6.15
C SER A 15 3.56 40.99 5.84
N THR A 16 3.40 40.41 4.66
CA THR A 16 2.16 39.73 4.26
C THR A 16 1.77 38.78 5.39
N ALA A 17 0.61 39.02 6.01
CA ALA A 17 0.08 38.14 7.02
C ALA A 17 0.11 36.71 6.48
N ALA A 18 0.87 35.82 7.13
CA ALA A 18 0.91 34.41 6.78
C ALA A 18 -0.52 33.89 6.82
N ARG A 19 -1.09 33.54 5.66
CA ARG A 19 -2.41 32.93 5.55
C ARG A 19 -2.41 31.69 6.44
N THR A 20 -3.13 31.74 7.54
CA THR A 20 -3.29 30.62 8.47
C THR A 20 -3.97 29.49 7.72
N ALA A 21 -3.35 28.31 7.68
CA ALA A 21 -3.93 27.15 7.03
C ALA A 21 -5.20 26.70 7.80
N ARG A 22 -6.28 26.36 7.08
CA ARG A 22 -7.52 25.84 7.67
C ARG A 22 -7.32 24.36 8.03
N LYS A 23 -7.63 23.97 9.27
CA LYS A 23 -7.77 22.56 9.67
C LYS A 23 -8.98 21.95 8.93
N LEU A 24 -8.76 20.88 8.19
CA LEU A 24 -9.81 20.19 7.41
C LEU A 24 -10.41 19.01 8.18
N GLY A 25 -9.61 18.30 8.97
CA GLY A 25 -10.02 17.11 9.70
C GLY A 25 -8.81 16.37 10.27
N GLU A 26 -9.05 15.14 10.72
CA GLU A 26 -8.03 14.25 11.30
C GLU A 26 -8.07 12.88 10.61
N ILE A 27 -6.89 12.30 10.37
CA ILE A 27 -6.72 11.01 9.72
C ILE A 27 -5.65 10.24 10.49
N ARG A 28 -5.82 8.93 10.66
CA ARG A 28 -4.81 8.09 11.31
C ARG A 28 -3.54 8.04 10.46
N ARG A 29 -2.36 8.12 11.08
CA ARG A 29 -1.06 8.09 10.37
C ARG A 29 -0.91 6.87 9.45
N ALA A 30 -1.38 5.70 9.86
CA ALA A 30 -1.37 4.49 9.02
C ALA A 30 -2.17 4.68 7.72
N GLN A 31 -3.32 5.37 7.77
CA GLN A 31 -4.15 5.62 6.59
C GLN A 31 -3.46 6.55 5.58
N LEU A 32 -2.57 7.44 6.03
CA LEU A 32 -1.74 8.27 5.14
C LEU A 32 -0.67 7.48 4.37
N ILE A 33 -0.52 6.19 4.66
CA ILE A 33 0.36 5.27 3.93
C ILE A 33 -0.50 4.29 3.10
N THR A 34 -1.62 3.81 3.65
CA THR A 34 -2.40 2.72 3.04
C THR A 34 -3.56 3.15 2.14
N THR A 35 -4.24 4.28 2.40
CA THR A 35 -5.55 4.58 1.78
C THR A 35 -5.67 6.04 1.34
N TYR A 36 -5.19 6.96 2.15
CA TYR A 36 -5.23 8.41 1.96
C TYR A 36 -3.81 8.97 1.88
N GLY A 37 -2.90 8.28 1.20
CA GLY A 37 -1.53 8.74 1.05
C GLY A 37 -1.37 9.89 0.07
N VAL A 38 -0.13 10.28 -0.20
CA VAL A 38 0.18 11.35 -1.15
C VAL A 38 -0.51 11.10 -2.49
N GLY A 39 -1.18 12.14 -3.01
CA GLY A 39 -1.94 12.04 -4.27
C GLY A 39 -3.27 11.29 -4.15
N ALA A 40 -3.64 10.74 -3.00
CA ALA A 40 -4.99 10.21 -2.76
C ALA A 40 -5.98 11.35 -2.54
N MET A 41 -7.24 11.13 -2.91
CA MET A 41 -8.32 12.08 -2.66
C MET A 41 -9.04 11.75 -1.35
N ILE A 42 -9.37 12.79 -0.59
CA ILE A 42 -10.13 12.73 0.65
C ILE A 42 -11.35 13.63 0.48
N ALA A 43 -12.53 13.09 0.78
CA ALA A 43 -13.76 13.86 0.89
C ALA A 43 -13.87 14.42 2.32
N VAL A 44 -14.17 15.71 2.44
CA VAL A 44 -14.38 16.39 3.72
C VAL A 44 -15.66 17.19 3.57
N GLU A 45 -16.74 16.78 4.23
CA GLU A 45 -18.08 17.38 4.07
C GLU A 45 -18.49 17.44 2.59
N ASN A 46 -18.78 18.64 2.07
CA ASN A 46 -19.10 18.91 0.68
C ASN A 46 -17.86 19.36 -0.16
N GLU A 47 -16.66 19.13 0.34
CA GLU A 47 -15.39 19.42 -0.34
C GLU A 47 -14.58 18.15 -0.62
N SER A 48 -13.61 18.28 -1.52
CA SER A 48 -12.67 17.23 -1.87
C SER A 48 -11.25 17.79 -2.00
N PHE A 49 -10.28 17.05 -1.48
CA PHE A 49 -8.87 17.45 -1.43
C PHE A 49 -7.95 16.30 -1.82
N LEU A 50 -6.80 16.62 -2.41
CA LEU A 50 -5.67 15.72 -2.56
C LEU A 50 -4.68 15.93 -1.43
N VAL A 51 -4.11 14.84 -0.91
CA VAL A 51 -2.94 14.92 -0.01
C VAL A 51 -1.73 15.38 -0.81
N ARG A 52 -1.05 16.42 -0.31
CA ARG A 52 0.11 17.00 -0.98
C ARG A 52 1.36 16.15 -0.84
N GLY A 53 2.29 16.36 -1.76
CA GLY A 53 3.61 15.75 -1.72
C GLY A 53 4.37 15.97 -0.41
N ILE A 54 5.25 15.02 -0.09
CA ILE A 54 6.03 15.01 1.16
C ILE A 54 7.00 16.20 1.26
N ASP A 55 7.31 16.85 0.14
CA ASP A 55 8.05 18.12 0.06
C ASP A 55 7.35 19.29 0.77
N SER A 56 6.05 19.14 1.05
CA SER A 56 5.24 20.14 1.75
C SER A 56 4.99 19.82 3.22
N TRP A 57 5.49 18.68 3.72
CA TRP A 57 5.27 18.22 5.09
C TRP A 57 6.35 18.80 6.01
N ASP A 58 5.95 19.31 7.17
CA ASP A 58 6.91 19.62 8.24
C ASP A 58 7.27 18.32 8.94
N ILE A 59 8.56 17.96 8.92
CA ILE A 59 9.08 16.72 9.48
C ILE A 59 10.02 16.95 10.66
N SER A 60 10.13 18.19 11.14
CA SER A 60 11.04 18.56 12.23
C SER A 60 10.81 17.73 13.50
N GLU A 61 9.54 17.46 13.82
CA GLU A 61 9.11 16.66 14.97
C GLU A 61 8.66 15.24 14.58
N ALA A 62 8.78 14.86 13.31
CA ALA A 62 8.31 13.56 12.83
C ALA A 62 9.23 12.41 13.33
N PRO A 63 8.68 11.41 14.05
CA PRO A 63 9.46 10.27 14.53
C PRO A 63 10.23 9.55 13.43
N PHE A 64 11.50 9.25 13.70
CA PHE A 64 12.33 8.42 12.83
C PHE A 64 11.93 6.95 12.96
N ILE A 65 11.81 6.25 11.83
CA ILE A 65 11.64 4.81 11.78
C ILE A 65 12.88 4.19 11.14
N SER A 66 13.54 3.29 11.88
CA SER A 66 14.66 2.51 11.37
C SER A 66 14.21 1.10 10.96
N GLU A 67 14.53 0.73 9.73
CA GLU A 67 14.58 -0.65 9.25
C GLU A 67 15.66 -0.70 8.14
N PRO A 68 16.91 -1.07 8.47
CA PRO A 68 18.04 -0.92 7.55
C PRO A 68 17.87 -1.71 6.26
N ARG A 69 17.40 -2.97 6.34
CA ARG A 69 17.25 -3.85 5.17
C ARG A 69 16.28 -3.27 4.14
N LEU A 70 15.17 -2.70 4.62
CA LEU A 70 14.18 -2.05 3.76
C LEU A 70 14.68 -0.70 3.22
N ALA A 71 15.42 0.06 4.03
CA ALA A 71 16.01 1.35 3.61
C ALA A 71 17.04 1.16 2.49
N TRP A 72 17.91 0.16 2.59
CA TRP A 72 18.86 -0.20 1.54
C TRP A 72 18.17 -0.61 0.25
N GLN A 73 17.14 -1.46 0.35
CA GLN A 73 16.34 -1.87 -0.81
C GLN A 73 15.70 -0.69 -1.54
N LEU A 74 15.23 0.32 -0.79
CA LEU A 74 14.57 1.50 -1.36
C LEU A 74 15.56 2.61 -1.73
N GLY A 75 16.85 2.47 -1.40
CA GLY A 75 17.88 3.46 -1.68
C GLY A 75 17.65 4.79 -0.95
N VAL A 76 17.20 4.74 0.30
CA VAL A 76 16.92 5.92 1.15
C VAL A 76 17.63 5.82 2.50
N ALA A 77 17.85 6.96 3.15
CA ALA A 77 18.56 7.03 4.44
C ALA A 77 17.71 6.55 5.62
N GLY A 78 16.40 6.40 5.44
CA GLY A 78 15.48 5.89 6.44
C GLY A 78 14.06 6.38 6.23
N PHE A 79 13.25 6.25 7.28
CA PHE A 79 11.82 6.49 7.20
C PHE A 79 11.35 7.47 8.28
N ARG A 80 10.21 8.12 8.03
CA ARG A 80 9.56 9.02 8.99
C ARG A 80 8.09 8.69 9.09
N MET A 81 7.53 8.79 10.30
CA MET A 81 6.07 8.81 10.44
C MET A 81 5.48 10.08 9.80
N PRO A 82 4.28 10.01 9.19
CA PRO A 82 3.57 11.21 8.81
C PRO A 82 3.42 12.17 10.00
N PRO A 83 3.59 13.49 9.80
CA PRO A 83 3.57 14.45 10.89
C PRO A 83 2.20 14.53 11.55
N ALA A 84 2.23 14.62 12.88
CA ALA A 84 1.05 14.75 13.73
C ALA A 84 1.33 15.87 14.75
N PRO A 85 1.19 17.15 14.35
CA PRO A 85 1.41 18.27 15.27
C PRO A 85 0.37 18.24 16.39
N ASP A 86 0.70 18.85 17.53
CA ASP A 86 -0.23 18.98 18.65
C ASP A 86 -1.54 19.64 18.21
N THR A 87 -2.66 19.12 18.73
CA THR A 87 -4.01 19.55 18.35
C THR A 87 -4.26 21.05 18.57
N ASP A 88 -3.59 21.63 19.57
CA ASP A 88 -3.73 23.04 19.97
C ASP A 88 -2.78 23.98 19.21
N SER A 89 -1.70 23.44 18.62
CA SER A 89 -0.71 24.19 17.84
C SER A 89 -0.80 23.95 16.32
N ALA A 90 -1.76 23.12 15.88
CA ALA A 90 -1.98 22.51 14.56
C ALA A 90 -1.91 23.45 13.33
N ARG A 91 -0.74 24.05 13.11
CA ARG A 91 -0.42 24.93 11.99
C ARG A 91 0.33 24.20 10.87
N ASP A 92 1.02 23.10 11.19
CA ASP A 92 1.91 22.37 10.28
C ASP A 92 1.69 20.84 10.29
N GLY A 93 0.48 20.42 9.93
CA GLY A 93 0.16 19.00 9.66
C GLY A 93 0.36 18.61 8.20
N VAL A 94 -0.11 17.42 7.83
CA VAL A 94 -0.14 16.98 6.42
C VAL A 94 -0.99 17.95 5.59
N ARG A 95 -0.36 18.55 4.58
CA ARG A 95 -1.02 19.55 3.74
C ARG A 95 -1.90 18.87 2.70
N ALA A 96 -3.00 19.53 2.36
CA ALA A 96 -3.92 19.11 1.30
C ALA A 96 -4.21 20.25 0.32
N VAL A 97 -4.62 19.91 -0.91
CA VAL A 97 -4.99 20.88 -1.95
C VAL A 97 -6.35 20.52 -2.54
N ARG A 98 -7.23 21.51 -2.74
CA ARG A 98 -8.58 21.26 -3.26
C ARG A 98 -8.49 20.64 -4.64
N PHE A 99 -9.15 19.50 -4.81
CA PHE A 99 -9.28 18.79 -6.07
C PHE A 99 -10.43 17.77 -5.98
N PRO A 100 -11.26 17.59 -7.02
CA PRO A 100 -11.22 18.25 -8.34
C PRO A 100 -11.40 19.77 -8.25
N GLU A 101 -10.95 20.52 -9.24
CA GLU A 101 -11.15 21.98 -9.26
C GLU A 101 -12.58 22.33 -9.69
N MET A 102 -13.25 21.46 -10.45
CA MET A 102 -14.61 21.64 -10.96
C MET A 102 -15.67 21.27 -9.92
N TYR A 103 -16.63 22.16 -9.71
CA TYR A 103 -17.78 21.99 -8.81
C TYR A 103 -19.08 22.31 -9.56
N SER A 104 -20.18 21.74 -9.09
CA SER A 104 -21.53 22.09 -9.54
C SER A 104 -22.40 22.61 -8.40
N CYS A 105 -23.33 23.51 -8.73
CA CYS A 105 -24.39 23.90 -7.80
C CYS A 105 -25.66 23.06 -8.08
N PRO A 106 -26.27 22.42 -7.08
CA PRO A 106 -27.50 21.65 -7.25
C PRO A 106 -28.68 22.49 -7.78
N THR A 107 -28.76 23.77 -7.40
CA THR A 107 -29.90 24.64 -7.67
C THR A 107 -29.79 25.36 -9.02
N CYS A 108 -28.71 26.11 -9.27
CA CYS A 108 -28.54 26.82 -10.55
C CYS A 108 -27.89 25.96 -11.64
N HIS A 109 -27.50 24.73 -11.32
CA HIS A 109 -26.84 23.77 -12.21
C HIS A 109 -25.52 24.24 -12.83
N GLN A 110 -24.97 25.39 -12.46
CA GLN A 110 -23.70 25.87 -12.99
C GLN A 110 -22.59 24.86 -12.67
N LEU A 111 -21.74 24.58 -13.65
CA LEU A 111 -20.56 23.72 -13.55
C LEU A 111 -19.32 24.53 -13.92
N GLN A 112 -18.45 24.80 -12.95
CA GLN A 112 -17.28 25.66 -13.16
C GLN A 112 -16.20 25.41 -12.10
N PRO A 113 -14.97 25.93 -12.31
CA PRO A 113 -13.95 25.88 -11.27
C PRO A 113 -14.42 26.53 -9.97
N PHE A 114 -14.12 25.93 -8.83
CA PHE A 114 -14.53 26.37 -7.49
C PHE A 114 -14.32 27.87 -7.26
N ARG A 115 -13.17 28.39 -7.68
CA ARG A 115 -12.79 29.80 -7.51
C ARG A 115 -13.77 30.78 -8.16
N LYS A 116 -14.54 30.36 -9.18
CA LYS A 116 -15.52 31.21 -9.88
C LYS A 116 -16.87 31.30 -9.16
N PHE A 117 -17.14 30.43 -8.18
CA PHE A 117 -18.36 30.52 -7.37
C PHE A 117 -18.31 31.63 -6.32
N ASN A 118 -17.15 32.27 -6.11
CA ASN A 118 -16.94 33.32 -5.09
C ASN A 118 -17.44 32.89 -3.70
N SER A 119 -17.23 31.63 -3.34
CA SER A 119 -17.67 31.07 -2.06
C SER A 119 -17.06 31.80 -0.86
N PRO A 120 -17.82 31.96 0.25
CA PRO A 120 -17.28 32.51 1.48
C PRO A 120 -16.05 31.74 1.99
N THR A 121 -15.17 32.43 2.73
CA THR A 121 -13.96 31.78 3.27
C THR A 121 -14.35 30.63 4.20
N GLY A 122 -13.81 29.44 3.94
CA GLY A 122 -14.05 28.25 4.75
C GLY A 122 -15.36 27.52 4.46
N ARG A 123 -16.13 27.93 3.44
CA ARG A 123 -17.36 27.24 3.01
C ARG A 123 -17.31 26.93 1.52
N ALA A 124 -17.93 25.82 1.12
CA ALA A 124 -18.16 25.48 -0.28
C ALA A 124 -19.62 25.72 -0.65
N GLU A 125 -19.98 27.01 -0.75
CA GLU A 125 -21.35 27.45 -1.05
C GLU A 125 -21.39 28.28 -2.32
N CYS A 126 -22.44 28.13 -3.12
CA CYS A 126 -22.71 29.00 -4.25
C CYS A 126 -23.07 30.40 -3.75
N SER A 127 -22.30 31.43 -4.13
CA SER A 127 -22.60 32.81 -3.71
C SER A 127 -23.97 33.32 -4.19
N THR A 128 -24.48 32.82 -5.32
CA THR A 128 -25.77 33.20 -5.88
C THR A 128 -26.94 32.46 -5.24
N CYS A 129 -26.81 31.15 -5.00
CA CYS A 129 -27.91 30.31 -4.51
C CYS A 129 -27.88 30.05 -3.00
N GLN A 130 -26.77 30.38 -2.33
CA GLN A 130 -26.50 30.01 -0.94
C GLN A 130 -26.60 28.49 -0.67
N GLU A 131 -26.43 27.69 -1.72
CA GLU A 131 -26.53 26.23 -1.66
C GLU A 131 -25.15 25.59 -1.59
N SER A 132 -25.05 24.43 -0.93
CA SER A 132 -23.82 23.64 -0.89
C SER A 132 -23.38 23.22 -2.29
N LEU A 133 -22.12 23.51 -2.63
CA LEU A 133 -21.52 23.06 -3.88
C LEU A 133 -21.16 21.58 -3.80
N VAL A 134 -21.18 20.92 -4.94
CA VAL A 134 -20.84 19.50 -5.06
C VAL A 134 -19.57 19.37 -5.92
N PRO A 135 -18.50 18.73 -5.43
CA PRO A 135 -17.30 18.50 -6.22
C PRO A 135 -17.61 17.56 -7.39
N SER A 136 -16.94 17.77 -8.51
CA SER A 136 -17.08 16.90 -9.69
C SER A 136 -16.92 15.43 -9.30
N ARG A 137 -17.89 14.61 -9.73
CA ARG A 137 -17.85 13.15 -9.54
C ARG A 137 -16.89 12.47 -10.51
N PHE A 138 -16.45 13.18 -11.54
CA PHE A 138 -15.66 12.66 -12.65
C PHE A 138 -14.31 13.34 -12.72
N VAL A 139 -13.27 12.51 -12.85
CA VAL A 139 -11.89 12.94 -13.04
C VAL A 139 -11.30 12.19 -14.23
N MET A 140 -10.17 12.68 -14.72
CA MET A 140 -9.39 12.07 -15.77
C MET A 140 -8.02 11.68 -15.22
N ALA A 141 -7.57 10.45 -15.43
CA ALA A 141 -6.25 9.99 -15.02
C ALA A 141 -5.61 9.11 -16.09
N CYS A 142 -4.27 8.98 -16.08
CA CYS A 142 -3.55 8.03 -16.92
C CYS A 142 -2.76 7.01 -16.08
N THR A 143 -2.23 5.99 -16.73
CA THR A 143 -1.37 4.93 -16.16
C THR A 143 -0.03 5.43 -15.64
N HIS A 144 0.45 6.61 -16.08
CA HIS A 144 1.60 7.32 -15.47
C HIS A 144 1.23 8.08 -14.18
N GLY A 145 -0.04 8.00 -13.76
CA GLY A 145 -0.52 8.54 -12.48
C GLY A 145 -0.91 10.02 -12.49
N HIS A 146 -0.80 10.71 -13.63
CA HIS A 146 -1.31 12.07 -13.80
C HIS A 146 -2.82 12.14 -13.52
N LEU A 147 -3.27 13.30 -13.03
CA LEU A 147 -4.64 13.49 -12.60
C LEU A 147 -5.14 14.89 -12.97
N GLU A 148 -6.33 14.95 -13.54
CA GLU A 148 -6.97 16.16 -14.04
C GLU A 148 -8.48 16.13 -13.82
N ASP A 149 -9.12 17.30 -13.82
CA ASP A 149 -10.56 17.39 -13.93
C ASP A 149 -11.06 16.76 -15.23
N PHE A 150 -12.25 16.17 -15.20
CA PHE A 150 -12.88 15.67 -16.41
C PHE A 150 -13.06 16.81 -17.43
N PRO A 151 -12.72 16.62 -18.71
CA PRO A 151 -12.71 17.68 -19.71
C PRO A 151 -14.13 17.98 -20.24
N TYR A 152 -15.02 18.46 -19.36
CA TYR A 152 -16.44 18.72 -19.64
C TYR A 152 -16.67 19.56 -20.90
N TRP A 153 -15.86 20.61 -21.09
CA TRP A 153 -15.99 21.47 -22.27
C TRP A 153 -15.73 20.68 -23.56
N LYS A 154 -14.65 19.89 -23.62
CA LYS A 154 -14.34 19.06 -24.79
C LYS A 154 -15.39 17.96 -25.01
N TRP A 155 -15.94 17.43 -23.92
CA TRP A 155 -16.97 16.40 -23.97
C TRP A 155 -18.29 16.89 -24.58
N VAL A 156 -18.78 18.06 -24.16
CA VAL A 156 -20.04 18.62 -24.69
C VAL A 156 -19.87 19.16 -26.12
N HIS A 157 -18.69 19.65 -26.49
CA HIS A 157 -18.40 20.18 -27.84
C HIS A 157 -17.87 19.14 -28.84
N ARG A 158 -17.91 17.84 -28.52
CA ARG A 158 -17.31 16.78 -29.34
C ARG A 158 -17.78 16.74 -30.81
N GLY A 159 -18.99 17.22 -31.09
CA GLY A 159 -19.57 17.28 -32.44
C GLY A 159 -19.40 18.61 -33.16
N ASN A 160 -18.85 19.65 -32.51
CA ASN A 160 -18.78 21.00 -33.05
C ASN A 160 -17.35 21.56 -32.87
N ARG A 161 -16.48 21.24 -33.84
CA ARG A 161 -15.05 21.59 -33.85
C ARG A 161 -14.76 22.85 -34.68
N THR A 162 -15.59 23.88 -34.60
CA THR A 162 -15.24 25.17 -35.23
C THR A 162 -14.04 25.78 -34.51
N GLU A 163 -13.18 26.38 -35.33
CA GLU A 163 -11.76 26.62 -35.08
C GLU A 163 -11.51 27.54 -33.87
N SER A 164 -10.54 27.14 -33.03
CA SER A 164 -9.79 28.01 -32.11
C SER A 164 -10.60 28.86 -31.10
N GLY A 165 -10.94 28.29 -29.94
CA GLY A 165 -11.32 29.07 -28.75
C GLY A 165 -12.55 28.55 -28.04
N GLY A 166 -12.56 28.67 -26.70
CA GLY A 166 -13.75 28.35 -25.91
C GLY A 166 -14.92 29.20 -26.36
N CYS A 167 -16.10 28.59 -26.56
CA CYS A 167 -17.34 29.23 -26.99
C CYS A 167 -17.86 30.35 -26.06
N GLY A 168 -17.12 30.71 -25.00
CA GLY A 168 -17.51 31.68 -23.97
C GLY A 168 -18.67 31.24 -23.09
N GLY A 169 -19.34 30.14 -23.41
CA GLY A 169 -20.54 29.67 -22.72
C GLY A 169 -20.27 29.10 -21.33
N GLN A 170 -21.27 29.19 -20.47
CA GLN A 170 -21.28 28.61 -19.14
C GLN A 170 -21.73 27.15 -19.22
N LEU A 171 -21.01 26.25 -18.54
CA LEU A 171 -21.37 24.83 -18.49
C LEU A 171 -22.45 24.60 -17.43
N THR A 172 -23.33 23.65 -17.69
CA THR A 172 -24.35 23.20 -16.73
C THR A 172 -24.25 21.71 -16.50
N PHE A 173 -24.44 21.28 -15.25
CA PHE A 173 -24.51 19.88 -14.84
C PHE A 173 -25.91 19.59 -14.31
N GLN A 174 -26.61 18.64 -14.94
CA GLN A 174 -27.91 18.16 -14.50
C GLN A 174 -27.88 16.65 -14.40
N ALA A 175 -28.28 16.11 -13.26
CA ALA A 175 -28.47 14.69 -13.08
C ALA A 175 -29.93 14.47 -12.69
N ASP A 176 -30.65 13.69 -13.49
CA ASP A 176 -31.96 13.21 -13.08
C ASP A 176 -31.77 12.16 -11.98
N GLY A 177 -32.22 12.48 -10.76
CA GLY A 177 -32.09 11.63 -9.58
C GLY A 177 -32.92 10.34 -9.63
N SER A 178 -33.70 10.13 -10.69
CA SER A 178 -34.50 8.94 -10.93
C SER A 178 -33.66 7.66 -11.10
N THR A 179 -32.40 7.75 -11.54
CA THR A 179 -31.52 6.60 -11.72
C THR A 179 -30.06 6.91 -11.38
N ALA A 180 -29.30 5.89 -10.98
CA ALA A 180 -27.85 5.99 -10.82
C ALA A 180 -27.06 5.92 -12.16
N SER A 181 -27.75 5.99 -13.30
CA SER A 181 -27.17 5.77 -14.63
C SER A 181 -26.42 7.01 -15.14
N LEU A 182 -25.30 6.79 -15.83
CA LEU A 182 -24.57 7.86 -16.53
C LEU A 182 -25.39 8.50 -17.66
N ARG A 183 -26.43 7.84 -18.16
CA ARG A 183 -27.37 8.39 -19.15
C ARG A 183 -28.16 9.58 -18.59
N ALA A 184 -28.48 9.53 -17.30
CA ALA A 184 -29.25 10.56 -16.60
C ALA A 184 -28.42 11.81 -16.29
N VAL A 185 -27.09 11.73 -16.44
CA VAL A 185 -26.18 12.87 -16.23
C VAL A 185 -25.96 13.60 -17.54
N GLN A 186 -26.56 14.79 -17.66
CA GLN A 186 -26.49 15.67 -18.82
C GLN A 186 -25.60 16.87 -18.55
N ILE A 187 -24.68 17.13 -19.48
CA ILE A 187 -23.82 18.31 -19.51
C ILE A 187 -24.30 19.23 -20.62
N GLY A 188 -24.52 20.49 -20.29
CA GLY A 188 -24.94 21.53 -21.25
C GLY A 188 -23.93 22.67 -21.33
N CYS A 189 -24.08 23.50 -22.35
CA CYS A 189 -23.36 24.77 -22.47
C CYS A 189 -24.28 25.86 -23.02
N SER A 190 -24.16 27.08 -22.49
CA SER A 190 -25.00 28.22 -22.90
C SER A 190 -24.70 28.77 -24.30
N CYS A 191 -23.75 28.20 -25.04
CA CYS A 191 -23.42 28.61 -26.41
C CYS A 191 -24.35 28.00 -27.49
N GLY A 192 -25.34 27.20 -27.08
CA GLY A 192 -26.32 26.61 -27.99
C GLY A 192 -25.98 25.21 -28.51
N VAL A 193 -24.90 24.57 -28.04
CA VAL A 193 -24.68 23.14 -28.30
C VAL A 193 -25.72 22.28 -27.56
N GLU A 194 -26.13 21.18 -28.19
CA GLU A 194 -27.04 20.23 -27.56
C GLU A 194 -26.46 19.66 -26.27
N LYS A 195 -27.34 19.39 -25.30
CA LYS A 195 -26.94 18.73 -24.05
C LYS A 195 -26.48 17.31 -24.35
N VAL A 196 -25.45 16.88 -23.64
CA VAL A 196 -24.76 15.63 -23.89
C VAL A 196 -24.72 14.79 -22.63
N SER A 197 -25.09 13.51 -22.73
CA SER A 197 -24.98 12.58 -21.60
C SER A 197 -23.52 12.18 -21.33
N LEU A 198 -23.22 11.74 -20.10
CA LEU A 198 -21.95 11.10 -19.76
C LEU A 198 -21.87 9.61 -20.12
N GLU A 199 -22.89 9.08 -20.81
CA GLU A 199 -22.86 7.70 -21.29
C GLU A 199 -21.63 7.45 -22.17
N GLY A 200 -20.99 6.30 -21.97
CA GLY A 200 -19.82 5.91 -22.75
C GLY A 200 -18.52 6.64 -22.39
N SER A 201 -18.55 7.66 -21.52
CA SER A 201 -17.35 8.39 -21.10
C SER A 201 -16.29 7.52 -20.41
N PHE A 202 -16.70 6.39 -19.82
CA PHE A 202 -15.84 5.41 -19.15
C PHE A 202 -15.26 4.34 -20.08
N ARG A 203 -15.60 4.33 -21.38
CA ARG A 203 -15.01 3.37 -22.32
C ARG A 203 -13.51 3.60 -22.43
N ARG A 204 -12.76 2.50 -22.62
CA ARG A 204 -11.29 2.47 -22.67
C ARG A 204 -10.68 3.47 -23.68
N GLN A 205 -11.37 3.82 -24.76
CA GLN A 205 -10.82 4.71 -25.77
C GLN A 205 -11.61 6.02 -25.95
N ALA A 206 -12.66 6.25 -25.16
CA ALA A 206 -13.57 7.39 -25.36
C ALA A 206 -12.86 8.74 -25.42
N LEU A 207 -11.96 9.03 -24.47
CA LEU A 207 -11.23 10.30 -24.45
C LEU A 207 -10.22 10.38 -25.62
N ARG A 208 -9.53 9.28 -25.94
CA ARG A 208 -8.54 9.21 -27.02
C ARG A 208 -9.18 9.46 -28.39
N GLU A 209 -10.34 8.85 -28.65
CA GLU A 209 -11.16 9.01 -29.86
C GLU A 209 -11.60 10.47 -30.06
N LEU A 210 -11.86 11.19 -28.97
CA LEU A 210 -12.17 12.63 -28.99
C LEU A 210 -10.96 13.54 -29.18
N GLY A 211 -9.75 12.98 -29.34
CA GLY A 211 -8.50 13.74 -29.42
C GLY A 211 -8.05 14.33 -28.08
N ILE A 212 -8.63 13.86 -26.97
CA ILE A 212 -8.21 14.25 -25.63
C ILE A 212 -6.96 13.42 -25.28
N ARG A 213 -5.96 14.11 -24.73
CA ARG A 213 -4.67 13.55 -24.31
C ARG A 213 -4.42 13.94 -22.87
N CYS A 214 -3.58 13.15 -22.20
CA CYS A 214 -3.07 13.52 -20.88
C CYS A 214 -2.25 14.82 -21.00
N SER A 215 -2.44 15.78 -20.10
CA SER A 215 -1.62 16.99 -20.04
C SER A 215 -0.46 16.89 -19.07
N GLY A 216 -0.25 15.72 -18.44
CA GLY A 216 0.89 15.48 -17.57
C GLY A 216 0.83 16.21 -16.22
N ARG A 217 -0.36 16.64 -15.78
CA ARG A 217 -0.51 17.39 -14.53
C ARG A 217 -0.38 16.50 -13.30
N ARG A 218 0.33 17.03 -12.30
CA ARG A 218 0.56 16.42 -10.99
C ARG A 218 0.02 17.34 -9.88
N PRO A 219 -1.31 17.49 -9.74
CA PRO A 219 -1.92 18.51 -8.89
C PRO A 219 -1.57 18.42 -7.40
N TRP A 220 -1.08 17.27 -6.92
CA TRP A 220 -0.66 17.08 -5.53
C TRP A 220 0.73 17.67 -5.21
N ILE A 221 1.59 17.89 -6.22
CA ILE A 221 2.93 18.46 -6.05
C ILE A 221 2.87 19.97 -6.34
N LYS A 222 3.45 20.78 -5.45
CA LYS A 222 3.49 22.23 -5.65
C LYS A 222 4.42 22.58 -6.79
N ASP A 223 4.01 23.52 -7.64
CA ASP A 223 4.87 24.11 -8.68
C ASP A 223 5.43 23.08 -9.68
N ALA A 224 4.84 21.88 -9.73
CA ALA A 224 5.24 20.83 -10.64
C ALA A 224 4.86 21.20 -12.08
N ALA A 225 5.88 21.26 -12.94
CA ALA A 225 5.68 21.36 -14.37
C ALA A 225 4.90 20.14 -14.89
N ALA A 226 4.09 20.38 -15.92
CA ALA A 226 3.43 19.33 -16.67
C ALA A 226 4.47 18.46 -17.38
N GLU A 227 4.33 17.14 -17.25
CA GLU A 227 5.20 16.18 -17.94
C GLU A 227 4.69 15.91 -19.36
N VAL A 228 5.59 15.59 -20.29
CA VAL A 228 5.19 15.09 -21.60
C VAL A 228 4.64 13.69 -21.42
N CYS A 229 3.35 13.48 -21.74
CA CYS A 229 2.67 12.21 -21.56
C CYS A 229 1.91 11.82 -22.84
N GLN A 230 2.13 10.59 -23.30
CA GLN A 230 1.44 10.00 -24.46
C GLN A 230 0.39 8.96 -24.06
N GLU A 231 0.27 8.65 -22.77
CA GLU A 231 -0.67 7.66 -22.28
C GLU A 231 -2.12 8.12 -22.50
N PRO A 232 -3.00 7.22 -22.97
CA PRO A 232 -4.40 7.54 -23.15
C PRO A 232 -5.09 7.72 -21.79
N PRO A 233 -5.67 8.89 -21.50
CA PRO A 233 -6.34 9.09 -20.24
C PRO A 233 -7.67 8.30 -20.16
N ARG A 234 -8.07 7.96 -18.94
CA ARG A 234 -9.36 7.33 -18.60
C ARG A 234 -10.21 8.25 -17.75
N THR A 235 -11.50 8.24 -18.00
CA THR A 235 -12.50 8.78 -17.07
C THR A 235 -12.63 7.84 -15.89
N LEU A 236 -12.54 8.39 -14.68
CA LEU A 236 -12.74 7.66 -13.43
C LEU A 236 -13.78 8.36 -12.56
N GLN A 237 -14.46 7.59 -11.71
CA GLN A 237 -15.26 8.17 -10.64
C GLN A 237 -14.33 8.60 -9.52
N ARG A 238 -14.55 9.78 -8.95
CA ARG A 238 -13.74 10.34 -7.86
C ARG A 238 -13.58 9.39 -6.67
N GLY A 239 -14.60 8.59 -6.36
CA GLY A 239 -14.58 7.62 -5.25
C GLY A 239 -14.15 6.20 -5.63
N SER A 240 -13.67 5.96 -6.86
CA SER A 240 -13.21 4.64 -7.29
C SER A 240 -11.83 4.33 -6.73
N SER A 241 -11.60 3.07 -6.31
CA SER A 241 -10.27 2.56 -5.92
C SER A 241 -9.24 2.70 -7.05
N SER A 242 -9.68 2.63 -8.31
CA SER A 242 -8.82 2.86 -9.48
C SER A 242 -8.23 4.25 -9.57
N VAL A 243 -8.70 5.23 -8.78
CA VAL A 243 -8.07 6.54 -8.77
C VAL A 243 -6.75 6.53 -8.00
N TRP A 244 -6.52 5.61 -7.06
CA TRP A 244 -5.29 5.59 -6.29
C TRP A 244 -5.00 4.21 -5.72
N PHE A 245 -3.83 3.66 -6.06
CA PHE A 245 -3.28 2.45 -5.46
C PHE A 245 -1.91 2.75 -4.86
N PRO A 246 -1.65 2.36 -3.61
CA PRO A 246 -0.34 2.58 -3.01
C PRO A 246 0.68 1.60 -3.58
N VAL A 247 1.91 2.06 -3.79
CA VAL A 247 3.08 1.19 -3.99
C VAL A 247 3.81 1.13 -2.67
N MET A 248 3.48 0.10 -1.89
CA MET A 248 4.04 -0.11 -0.56
C MET A 248 5.06 -1.23 -0.55
N HIS A 249 6.03 -1.11 0.35
CA HIS A 249 6.94 -2.18 0.73
C HIS A 249 6.91 -2.35 2.23
N SER A 250 7.10 -3.57 2.69
CA SER A 250 7.17 -3.83 4.12
C SER A 250 8.14 -4.93 4.51
N ALA A 251 8.64 -4.83 5.73
CA ALA A 251 9.60 -5.75 6.30
C ALA A 251 9.29 -6.00 7.77
N LEU A 252 9.45 -7.25 8.20
CA LEU A 252 9.47 -7.60 9.61
C LEU A 252 10.83 -7.26 10.18
N SER A 253 10.91 -6.48 11.25
CA SER A 253 12.16 -6.22 11.96
C SER A 253 12.60 -7.49 12.67
N ILE A 254 13.72 -8.07 12.22
CA ILE A 254 14.30 -9.32 12.75
C ILE A 254 15.73 -9.08 13.26
N PRO A 255 16.25 -9.97 14.13
CA PRO A 255 17.61 -9.87 14.62
C PRO A 255 18.66 -9.93 13.49
N PRO A 256 19.82 -9.27 13.65
CA PRO A 256 20.25 -8.52 14.84
C PRO A 256 19.65 -7.10 14.94
N TRP A 257 18.95 -6.62 13.91
CA TRP A 257 18.53 -5.22 13.79
C TRP A 257 17.38 -4.82 14.72
N SER A 258 16.61 -5.79 15.19
CA SER A 258 15.39 -5.61 15.99
C SER A 258 15.62 -5.67 17.51
N GLN A 259 16.86 -5.72 17.98
CA GLN A 259 17.17 -5.92 19.39
C GLN A 259 18.47 -5.26 19.84
N GLY A 260 18.60 -5.12 21.17
CA GLY A 260 19.85 -4.79 21.84
C GLY A 260 20.52 -3.50 21.35
N ILE A 261 21.83 -3.57 21.12
CA ILE A 261 22.64 -2.40 20.74
C ILE A 261 22.29 -1.84 19.36
N ALA A 262 21.85 -2.69 18.41
CA ALA A 262 21.47 -2.24 17.08
C ALA A 262 20.29 -1.25 17.14
N LYS A 263 19.31 -1.52 18.00
CA LYS A 263 18.16 -0.63 18.25
C LYS A 263 18.60 0.68 18.90
N LEU A 264 19.56 0.62 19.81
CA LEU A 264 20.11 1.81 20.50
C LEU A 264 20.87 2.73 19.53
N VAL A 265 21.66 2.16 18.62
CA VAL A 265 22.45 2.91 17.63
C VAL A 265 21.58 3.45 16.49
N ALA A 266 20.47 2.77 16.16
CA ALA A 266 19.68 3.05 14.98
C ALA A 266 19.24 4.52 14.77
N PRO A 267 18.74 5.26 15.78
CA PRO A 267 18.34 6.66 15.62
C PRO A 267 19.52 7.61 15.33
N HIS A 268 20.73 7.21 15.73
CA HIS A 268 21.95 8.02 15.65
C HIS A 268 22.86 7.62 14.49
N TYR A 269 22.56 6.50 13.80
CA TYR A 269 23.44 5.95 12.79
C TYR A 269 23.80 6.94 11.67
N ASN A 270 22.85 7.79 11.24
CA ASN A 270 23.12 8.79 10.21
C ASN A 270 24.13 9.87 10.66
N ASP A 271 24.20 10.18 11.96
CA ASP A 271 25.21 11.09 12.51
C ASP A 271 26.57 10.40 12.67
N LEU A 272 26.58 9.06 12.81
CA LEU A 272 27.76 8.27 13.16
C LEU A 272 28.41 7.59 11.96
N LYS A 273 27.69 7.38 10.86
CA LYS A 273 28.10 6.49 9.76
C LYS A 273 29.33 6.95 8.96
N ASP A 274 29.71 8.22 9.05
CA ASP A 274 30.86 8.79 8.35
C ASP A 274 32.01 9.19 9.31
N GLU A 275 31.83 8.97 10.61
CA GLU A 275 32.76 9.37 11.67
C GLU A 275 33.81 8.31 12.01
N ASP A 276 34.96 8.70 12.55
CA ASP A 276 35.94 7.72 13.05
C ASP A 276 35.55 7.16 14.43
N ALA A 277 36.24 6.09 14.86
CA ALA A 277 35.98 5.45 16.15
C ALA A 277 36.15 6.41 17.35
N ALA A 278 37.03 7.41 17.27
CA ALA A 278 37.24 8.36 18.37
C ALA A 278 36.07 9.35 18.47
N SER A 279 35.63 9.91 17.34
CA SER A 279 34.44 10.76 17.22
C SER A 279 33.18 10.04 17.71
N ILE A 280 32.97 8.78 17.34
CA ILE A 280 31.83 7.98 17.79
C ILE A 280 31.82 7.87 19.33
N LYS A 281 32.96 7.53 19.95
CA LYS A 281 33.06 7.43 21.42
C LYS A 281 32.76 8.76 22.11
N VAL A 282 33.24 9.88 21.55
CA VAL A 282 32.95 11.23 22.06
C VAL A 282 31.44 11.51 21.97
N TYR A 283 30.81 11.21 20.83
CA TYR A 283 29.36 11.38 20.65
C TYR A 283 28.56 10.58 21.67
N VAL A 284 28.90 9.29 21.87
CA VAL A 284 28.26 8.40 22.84
C VAL A 284 28.29 8.98 24.25
N ARG A 285 29.42 9.55 24.67
CA ARG A 285 29.60 10.16 26.00
C ARG A 285 28.82 11.47 26.14
N ILE A 286 28.88 12.34 25.13
CA ILE A 286 28.17 13.64 25.14
C ILE A 286 26.65 13.43 25.16
N ARG A 287 26.14 12.52 24.31
CA ARG A 287 24.71 12.19 24.25
C ARG A 287 24.24 11.28 25.38
N LYS A 288 25.17 10.75 26.19
CA LYS A 288 24.91 9.77 27.26
C LYS A 288 24.10 8.56 26.74
N LEU A 289 24.44 8.06 25.56
CA LEU A 289 23.69 7.01 24.86
C LEU A 289 23.55 5.72 25.70
N LEU A 290 24.59 5.40 26.47
CA LEU A 290 24.67 4.19 27.29
C LEU A 290 24.18 4.41 28.73
N LEU A 291 23.57 5.56 29.03
CA LEU A 291 23.00 5.84 30.34
C LEU A 291 21.90 4.80 30.66
N HIS A 292 21.99 4.16 31.82
CA HIS A 292 21.12 3.04 32.23
C HIS A 292 21.25 1.76 31.38
N ARG A 293 22.32 1.60 30.60
CA ARG A 293 22.60 0.41 29.79
C ARG A 293 23.99 -0.17 30.11
N PRO A 294 24.22 -0.68 31.34
CA PRO A 294 25.56 -1.11 31.79
C PRO A 294 26.12 -2.32 31.02
N LYS A 295 25.28 -3.03 30.26
CA LYS A 295 25.65 -4.16 29.40
C LYS A 295 26.51 -3.75 28.19
N TYR A 296 26.45 -2.49 27.77
CA TYR A 296 27.11 -1.99 26.56
C TYR A 296 28.23 -1.00 26.89
N THR A 297 29.28 -1.06 26.10
CA THR A 297 30.45 -0.18 26.12
C THR A 297 30.47 0.75 24.91
N ASP A 298 31.32 1.77 24.93
CA ASP A 298 31.53 2.63 23.77
C ASP A 298 32.23 1.88 22.62
N GLU A 299 33.04 0.86 22.91
CA GLU A 299 33.54 -0.09 21.90
C GLU A 299 32.42 -0.87 21.22
N ASP A 300 31.38 -1.30 21.95
CA ASP A 300 30.27 -2.03 21.35
C ASP A 300 29.49 -1.15 20.35
N VAL A 301 29.35 0.15 20.65
CA VAL A 301 28.70 1.09 19.73
C VAL A 301 29.52 1.26 18.45
N VAL A 302 30.84 1.39 18.57
CA VAL A 302 31.74 1.45 17.41
C VAL A 302 31.62 0.16 16.58
N ALA A 303 31.67 -1.00 17.22
CA ALA A 303 31.55 -2.28 16.54
C ALA A 303 30.20 -2.43 15.82
N GLU A 304 29.10 -1.96 16.42
CA GLU A 304 27.78 -1.96 15.80
C GLU A 304 27.70 -1.03 14.60
N VAL A 305 28.27 0.18 14.69
CA VAL A 305 28.35 1.11 13.56
C VAL A 305 29.15 0.50 12.41
N GLU A 306 30.31 -0.08 12.67
CA GLU A 306 31.14 -0.75 11.65
C GLU A 306 30.43 -1.96 11.03
N ARG A 307 29.77 -2.78 11.84
CA ARG A 307 28.96 -3.91 11.36
C ARG A 307 27.86 -3.43 10.40
N ARG A 308 27.22 -2.30 10.74
CA ARG A 308 26.17 -1.71 9.90
C ARG A 308 26.73 -1.07 8.64
N ARG A 309 27.89 -0.40 8.69
CA ARG A 309 28.61 0.10 7.51
C ARG A 309 28.93 -1.03 6.53
N ALA A 310 29.50 -2.12 7.03
CA ALA A 310 29.83 -3.27 6.20
C ALA A 310 28.59 -3.87 5.53
N ALA A 311 27.49 -4.03 6.27
CA ALA A 311 26.24 -4.54 5.72
C ALA A 311 25.60 -3.58 4.69
N GLU A 312 25.66 -2.27 4.94
CA GLU A 312 25.21 -1.24 4.00
C GLU A 312 26.02 -1.28 2.71
N THR A 313 27.36 -1.31 2.78
CA THR A 313 28.24 -1.40 1.61
C THR A 313 27.89 -2.61 0.74
N VAL A 314 27.77 -3.81 1.33
CA VAL A 314 27.37 -5.03 0.61
C VAL A 314 25.97 -4.89 -0.01
N ALA A 315 25.06 -4.20 0.67
CA ALA A 315 23.71 -3.96 0.17
C ALA A 315 23.66 -2.92 -0.95
N THR A 316 24.57 -1.94 -0.98
CA THR A 316 24.56 -0.79 -1.91
C THR A 316 25.64 -0.84 -3.01
N GLU A 317 26.46 -1.89 -3.06
CA GLU A 317 27.52 -2.05 -4.08
C GLU A 317 26.98 -1.78 -5.50
N PRO A 318 27.63 -0.89 -6.29
CA PRO A 318 27.19 -0.58 -7.64
C PRO A 318 27.25 -1.82 -8.52
N VAL A 319 26.21 -2.01 -9.32
CA VAL A 319 26.08 -3.06 -10.32
C VAL A 319 25.66 -2.39 -11.62
N ASP A 320 26.10 -2.95 -12.74
CA ASP A 320 25.68 -2.50 -14.07
C ASP A 320 24.14 -2.50 -14.20
N ASP A 321 23.58 -1.71 -15.11
CA ASP A 321 22.15 -1.44 -15.24
C ASP A 321 21.31 -2.73 -15.45
N THR A 322 21.90 -3.74 -16.11
CA THR A 322 21.29 -5.08 -16.27
C THR A 322 21.27 -5.89 -14.98
N GLU A 323 22.30 -5.77 -14.15
CA GLU A 323 22.38 -6.42 -12.84
C GLU A 323 21.53 -5.66 -11.81
N ALA A 324 21.42 -4.33 -11.88
CA ALA A 324 20.56 -3.52 -11.01
C ALA A 324 19.08 -3.88 -11.18
N ALA A 325 18.63 -4.16 -12.41
CA ALA A 325 17.28 -4.64 -12.69
C ALA A 325 17.01 -6.05 -12.12
N LYS A 326 17.99 -6.97 -12.19
CA LYS A 326 17.92 -8.29 -11.54
C LYS A 326 17.94 -8.15 -10.01
N ARG A 327 18.78 -7.27 -9.46
CA ARG A 327 18.93 -7.05 -8.03
C ARG A 327 17.64 -6.52 -7.38
N ALA A 328 16.87 -5.67 -8.07
CA ALA A 328 15.58 -5.18 -7.56
C ALA A 328 14.55 -6.29 -7.28
N GLY A 329 14.47 -7.34 -8.11
CA GLY A 329 13.65 -8.53 -7.84
C GLY A 329 14.27 -9.44 -6.76
N ASP A 330 15.59 -9.51 -6.73
CA ASP A 330 16.40 -10.28 -5.78
C ASP A 330 16.33 -9.74 -4.33
N TYR A 331 16.17 -8.42 -4.12
CA TYR A 331 16.09 -7.84 -2.77
C TYR A 331 14.84 -8.25 -2.00
N ARG A 332 13.65 -8.34 -2.64
CA ARG A 332 12.44 -8.82 -1.96
C ARG A 332 12.62 -10.27 -1.52
N ARG A 333 13.19 -11.12 -2.40
CA ARG A 333 13.55 -12.50 -2.07
C ARG A 333 14.51 -12.56 -0.88
N LYS A 334 15.59 -11.77 -0.88
CA LYS A 334 16.56 -11.69 0.22
C LYS A 334 15.94 -11.26 1.55
N LEU A 335 15.02 -10.29 1.52
CA LEU A 335 14.28 -9.87 2.70
C LEU A 335 13.45 -11.02 3.27
N TYR A 336 12.66 -11.67 2.41
CA TYR A 336 11.77 -12.77 2.78
C TYR A 336 12.56 -14.01 3.23
N GLU A 337 13.70 -14.28 2.62
CA GLU A 337 14.62 -15.35 3.04
C GLU A 337 15.19 -15.09 4.44
N GLY A 338 15.62 -13.85 4.71
CA GLY A 338 16.09 -13.46 6.05
C GLY A 338 15.01 -13.63 7.11
N GLU A 339 13.78 -13.21 6.80
CA GLU A 339 12.62 -13.38 7.67
C GLU A 339 12.30 -14.87 7.88
N TYR A 340 12.21 -15.66 6.82
CA TYR A 340 11.93 -17.10 6.89
C TYR A 340 12.98 -17.84 7.73
N ARG A 341 14.26 -17.52 7.55
CA ARG A 341 15.37 -18.09 8.35
C ARG A 341 15.26 -17.75 9.83
N SER A 342 14.84 -16.52 10.15
CA SER A 342 14.67 -16.08 11.55
C SER A 342 13.41 -16.66 12.18
N LEU A 343 12.31 -16.72 11.43
CA LEU A 343 11.07 -17.37 11.85
C LEU A 343 11.27 -18.87 12.08
N SER A 344 12.15 -19.51 11.32
CA SER A 344 12.47 -20.94 11.46
C SER A 344 13.35 -21.27 12.67
N LYS A 345 13.81 -20.27 13.45
CA LYS A 345 14.69 -20.46 14.61
C LYS A 345 14.08 -19.85 15.88
N PRO A 346 14.36 -20.42 17.07
CA PRO A 346 13.94 -19.80 18.32
C PRO A 346 14.71 -18.51 18.61
N HIS A 347 13.96 -17.47 18.95
CA HIS A 347 14.37 -16.18 19.48
C HIS A 347 13.62 -15.94 20.79
N PRO A 348 14.13 -16.46 21.93
CA PRO A 348 13.47 -16.34 23.23
C PRO A 348 13.47 -14.88 23.71
N GLU A 349 12.52 -14.59 24.59
CA GLU A 349 12.44 -13.30 25.26
C GLU A 349 13.60 -13.15 26.25
N ASP A 350 14.29 -12.01 26.19
CA ASP A 350 15.30 -11.57 27.14
C ASP A 350 14.76 -10.34 27.87
N ALA A 351 14.49 -10.49 29.16
CA ALA A 351 13.92 -9.42 29.99
C ALA A 351 14.87 -8.21 30.17
N GLU A 352 16.16 -8.39 29.88
CA GLU A 352 17.16 -7.32 29.97
C GLU A 352 17.34 -6.56 28.64
N GLU A 353 16.75 -7.06 27.54
CA GLU A 353 16.85 -6.43 26.23
C GLU A 353 15.50 -5.93 25.71
N ASP A 354 15.54 -4.77 25.06
CA ASP A 354 14.41 -4.29 24.29
C ASP A 354 14.39 -5.00 22.93
N GLN A 355 13.51 -6.00 22.81
CA GLN A 355 13.34 -6.81 21.61
C GLN A 355 12.04 -6.46 20.89
N GLU A 356 12.10 -6.28 19.57
CA GLU A 356 10.93 -6.10 18.70
C GLU A 356 10.50 -7.40 18.00
N PHE A 357 11.25 -8.49 18.21
CA PHE A 357 11.00 -9.80 17.63
C PHE A 357 11.23 -10.89 18.68
N VAL A 358 10.18 -11.63 19.01
CA VAL A 358 10.21 -12.80 19.91
C VAL A 358 9.48 -13.93 19.23
N CYS A 359 10.17 -15.04 18.99
CA CYS A 359 9.68 -16.17 18.21
C CYS A 359 10.08 -17.47 18.89
N VAL A 360 9.12 -18.27 19.37
CA VAL A 360 9.41 -19.48 20.14
C VAL A 360 8.60 -20.66 19.62
N PRO A 361 9.08 -21.90 19.74
CA PRO A 361 8.22 -23.06 19.49
C PRO A 361 7.06 -23.11 20.49
N PRO A 362 5.94 -23.77 20.15
CA PRO A 362 4.87 -24.04 21.11
C PRO A 362 5.35 -24.91 22.28
N VAL A 363 4.61 -24.89 23.38
CA VAL A 363 4.94 -25.67 24.58
C VAL A 363 4.67 -27.16 24.35
N ALA A 364 3.56 -27.50 23.68
CA ALA A 364 3.21 -28.87 23.36
C ALA A 364 3.94 -29.37 22.10
N SER A 365 4.09 -30.70 21.98
CA SER A 365 4.70 -31.31 20.79
C SER A 365 3.81 -31.10 19.55
N ILE A 366 4.47 -30.85 18.42
CA ILE A 366 3.83 -30.74 17.10
C ILE A 366 3.80 -32.06 16.33
N ASP A 367 4.26 -33.18 16.91
CA ASP A 367 4.40 -34.44 16.16
C ASP A 367 3.07 -34.92 15.56
N ALA A 368 1.97 -34.77 16.30
CA ALA A 368 0.62 -35.08 15.80
C ALA A 368 0.23 -34.21 14.60
N LEU A 369 0.57 -32.92 14.61
CA LEU A 369 0.33 -32.01 13.49
C LEU A 369 1.21 -32.36 12.29
N ARG A 370 2.47 -32.74 12.51
CA ARG A 370 3.38 -33.17 11.45
C ARG A 370 2.84 -34.41 10.75
N THR A 371 2.47 -35.44 11.50
CA THR A 371 1.97 -36.70 10.94
C THR A 371 0.60 -36.53 10.29
N SER A 372 -0.36 -35.87 10.95
CA SER A 372 -1.74 -35.82 10.46
C SER A 372 -2.03 -34.70 9.47
N LEU A 373 -1.36 -33.55 9.59
CA LEU A 373 -1.65 -32.35 8.79
C LEU A 373 -0.44 -31.89 7.95
N GLY A 374 0.71 -32.56 8.02
CA GLY A 374 1.88 -32.21 7.21
C GLY A 374 2.52 -30.88 7.61
N LEU A 375 2.42 -30.48 8.88
CA LEU A 375 3.08 -29.29 9.41
C LEU A 375 4.44 -29.64 10.01
N ALA A 376 5.53 -29.33 9.32
CA ALA A 376 6.88 -29.62 9.81
C ALA A 376 7.30 -28.74 11.00
N GLN A 377 6.80 -27.50 11.04
CA GLN A 377 7.14 -26.54 12.09
C GLN A 377 5.98 -25.58 12.37
N VAL A 378 5.80 -25.26 13.64
CA VAL A 378 4.92 -24.19 14.13
C VAL A 378 5.74 -23.31 15.05
N MET A 379 5.67 -22.00 14.86
CA MET A 379 6.38 -21.02 15.68
C MET A 379 5.42 -19.92 16.13
N LEU A 380 5.49 -19.60 17.41
CA LEU A 380 4.72 -18.59 18.10
C LEU A 380 5.49 -17.28 18.10
N VAL A 381 5.07 -16.33 17.28
CA VAL A 381 5.67 -15.01 17.18
C VAL A 381 4.98 -14.10 18.20
N LYS A 382 5.45 -14.14 19.44
CA LYS A 382 4.87 -13.39 20.57
C LYS A 382 5.01 -11.89 20.45
N ARG A 383 6.03 -11.44 19.71
CA ARG A 383 6.27 -10.04 19.40
C ARG A 383 6.85 -9.95 18.00
N LEU A 384 6.27 -9.12 17.17
CA LEU A 384 6.83 -8.73 15.88
C LEU A 384 6.58 -7.25 15.64
N ARG A 385 7.52 -6.62 14.96
CA ARG A 385 7.36 -5.28 14.41
C ARG A 385 7.45 -5.36 12.90
N GLU A 386 6.46 -4.83 12.21
CA GLU A 386 6.46 -4.64 10.77
C GLU A 386 6.58 -3.16 10.45
N VAL A 387 7.49 -2.79 9.56
CA VAL A 387 7.58 -1.44 8.99
C VAL A 387 6.97 -1.44 7.60
N ARG A 388 6.00 -0.55 7.34
CA ARG A 388 5.36 -0.36 6.04
C ARG A 388 5.64 1.03 5.49
N VAL A 389 6.13 1.09 4.25
CA VAL A 389 6.64 2.31 3.62
C VAL A 389 5.86 2.59 2.33
N LEU A 390 5.43 3.83 2.12
CA LEU A 390 4.88 4.28 0.85
C LEU A 390 6.02 4.83 -0.01
N GLN A 391 6.36 4.12 -1.09
CA GLN A 391 7.39 4.55 -2.03
C GLN A 391 6.81 5.50 -3.10
N SER A 392 5.67 5.11 -3.65
CA SER A 392 4.98 5.81 -4.74
C SER A 392 3.51 5.37 -4.76
N PHE A 393 2.75 5.81 -5.75
CA PHE A 393 1.40 5.34 -5.96
C PHE A 393 1.08 5.22 -7.46
N ARG A 394 -0.06 4.62 -7.78
CA ARG A 394 -0.53 4.40 -9.15
C ARG A 394 -1.98 4.77 -9.31
N ARG A 395 -2.43 4.85 -10.56
CA ARG A 395 -3.83 5.07 -10.93
C ARG A 395 -4.20 4.20 -12.12
N VAL A 396 -5.49 4.07 -12.36
CA VAL A 396 -6.15 3.30 -13.41
C VAL A 396 -6.02 1.79 -13.21
N GLU A 397 -4.81 1.30 -12.97
CA GLU A 397 -4.49 -0.11 -12.88
C GLU A 397 -3.69 -0.38 -11.60
N GLU A 398 -3.91 -1.55 -10.99
CA GLU A 398 -3.16 -1.98 -9.80
C GLU A 398 -1.67 -2.16 -10.08
N PRO A 399 -0.79 -1.98 -9.07
CA PRO A 399 0.64 -2.22 -9.20
C PRO A 399 0.94 -3.69 -9.54
N SER A 400 1.74 -3.90 -10.58
CA SER A 400 2.31 -5.20 -10.94
C SER A 400 3.85 -5.13 -10.93
N PRO A 401 4.54 -6.22 -10.57
CA PRO A 401 6.00 -6.33 -10.69
C PRO A 401 6.53 -6.11 -12.12
N ALA A 402 5.73 -6.40 -13.15
CA ALA A 402 6.12 -6.24 -14.56
C ALA A 402 6.02 -4.80 -15.06
N ASP A 403 5.42 -3.89 -14.29
CA ASP A 403 5.17 -2.55 -14.78
C ASP A 403 6.44 -1.68 -14.79
N SER A 404 6.51 -0.79 -15.79
CA SER A 404 7.54 0.25 -15.87
C SER A 404 7.54 1.20 -14.66
N GLN A 405 8.72 1.71 -14.30
CA GLN A 405 8.87 2.76 -13.28
C GLN A 405 8.10 4.04 -13.66
N LEU A 406 7.88 4.30 -14.95
CA LEU A 406 7.10 5.44 -15.45
C LEU A 406 5.63 5.40 -14.99
N ARG A 407 5.12 4.23 -14.62
CA ARG A 407 3.76 4.06 -14.06
C ARG A 407 3.67 4.42 -12.58
N GLN A 408 4.81 4.67 -11.92
CA GLN A 408 4.86 5.07 -10.52
C GLN A 408 4.81 6.60 -10.40
N ALA A 409 3.72 7.11 -9.84
CA ALA A 409 3.57 8.54 -9.59
C ALA A 409 4.47 8.99 -8.45
N ALA A 410 5.21 10.08 -8.67
CA ALA A 410 6.09 10.67 -7.68
C ALA A 410 5.31 11.23 -6.48
N ILE A 411 5.87 11.09 -5.27
CA ILE A 411 5.32 11.62 -4.02
C ILE A 411 5.97 12.95 -3.59
N SER A 412 6.98 13.40 -4.32
CA SER A 412 7.71 14.65 -4.11
C SER A 412 8.20 15.18 -5.46
N LEU A 413 8.55 16.47 -5.50
CA LEU A 413 9.11 17.09 -6.71
C LEU A 413 10.49 16.53 -7.06
N GLU A 414 11.36 16.41 -6.06
CA GLU A 414 12.70 15.83 -6.17
C GLU A 414 12.74 14.44 -5.54
N LYS A 415 13.74 13.63 -5.91
CA LYS A 415 13.93 12.30 -5.31
C LYS A 415 14.22 12.47 -3.80
N PRO A 416 13.38 11.91 -2.91
CA PRO A 416 13.51 12.17 -1.49
C PRO A 416 14.61 11.27 -0.87
N SER A 417 15.29 11.78 0.15
CA SER A 417 16.28 11.00 0.93
C SER A 417 15.64 10.12 2.01
N TRP A 418 14.34 10.27 2.25
CA TRP A 418 13.55 9.52 3.21
C TRP A 418 12.16 9.22 2.63
N LEU A 419 11.47 8.22 3.16
CA LEU A 419 10.09 7.90 2.74
C LEU A 419 9.12 7.88 3.93
N PRO A 420 7.83 8.24 3.70
CA PRO A 420 6.82 8.16 4.74
C PRO A 420 6.49 6.69 5.04
N ALA A 421 6.45 6.36 6.32
CA ALA A 421 6.23 5.00 6.80
C ALA A 421 5.45 4.97 8.11
N PHE A 422 4.96 3.80 8.47
CA PHE A 422 4.48 3.53 9.82
C PHE A 422 4.94 2.15 10.26
N GLU A 423 4.93 1.94 11.57
CA GLU A 423 5.25 0.66 12.18
C GLU A 423 4.00 0.06 12.82
N VAL A 424 3.91 -1.26 12.77
CA VAL A 424 2.87 -2.05 13.42
C VAL A 424 3.59 -3.03 14.33
N SER A 425 3.28 -2.98 15.63
CA SER A 425 3.67 -4.02 16.57
C SER A 425 2.52 -5.01 16.74
N GLY A 426 2.86 -6.28 16.83
CA GLY A 426 1.87 -7.33 16.82
C GLY A 426 2.39 -8.68 17.27
N GLU A 427 1.58 -9.69 16.98
CA GLU A 427 1.85 -11.09 17.26
C GLU A 427 1.39 -11.95 16.08
N GLY A 428 1.84 -13.20 16.01
CA GLY A 428 1.50 -14.08 14.91
C GLY A 428 1.90 -15.53 15.10
N VAL A 429 1.54 -16.34 14.12
CA VAL A 429 1.84 -17.77 14.05
C VAL A 429 2.48 -18.04 12.70
N PHE A 430 3.67 -18.63 12.72
CA PHE A 430 4.37 -19.07 11.53
C PHE A 430 4.26 -20.59 11.39
N LEU A 431 3.82 -21.02 10.22
CA LEU A 431 3.64 -22.43 9.86
C LEU A 431 4.57 -22.77 8.71
N ARG A 432 5.23 -23.93 8.80
CA ARG A 432 6.03 -24.50 7.71
C ARG A 432 5.48 -25.87 7.34
N LEU A 433 5.21 -26.07 6.06
CA LEU A 433 4.76 -27.38 5.55
C LEU A 433 5.92 -28.38 5.53
N ASP A 434 5.57 -29.66 5.59
CA ASP A 434 6.52 -30.74 5.43
C ASP A 434 7.10 -30.74 4.00
N PRO A 435 8.43 -30.54 3.86
CA PRO A 435 9.05 -30.36 2.54
C PRO A 435 9.08 -31.65 1.70
N GLU A 436 9.03 -32.82 2.32
CA GLU A 436 9.01 -34.10 1.60
C GLU A 436 7.60 -34.38 1.07
N ARG A 437 6.59 -34.23 1.95
CA ARG A 437 5.19 -34.36 1.56
C ARG A 437 4.82 -33.32 0.50
N LEU A 438 5.24 -32.08 0.65
CA LEU A 438 4.99 -31.00 -0.30
C LEU A 438 5.60 -31.29 -1.68
N ARG A 439 6.86 -31.72 -1.73
CA ARG A 439 7.51 -32.09 -3.00
C ARG A 439 6.76 -33.22 -3.72
N SER A 440 6.36 -34.26 -2.98
CA SER A 440 5.59 -35.36 -3.58
C SER A 440 4.21 -34.94 -4.10
N TRP A 441 3.61 -33.89 -3.52
CA TRP A 441 2.30 -33.38 -3.91
C TRP A 441 2.37 -32.36 -5.05
N GLU A 442 3.38 -31.48 -5.06
CA GLU A 442 3.50 -30.43 -6.08
C GLU A 442 3.95 -30.97 -7.45
N GLU A 443 4.52 -32.18 -7.49
CA GLU A 443 4.94 -32.89 -8.70
C GLU A 443 3.80 -33.65 -9.40
N GLN A 444 2.65 -33.87 -8.76
CA GLN A 444 1.61 -34.66 -9.40
C GLN A 444 0.90 -33.88 -10.54
N PRO A 445 0.45 -34.57 -11.60
CA PRO A 445 0.04 -33.90 -12.84
C PRO A 445 -1.13 -32.91 -12.67
N GLU A 446 -2.09 -33.21 -11.80
CA GLU A 446 -3.29 -32.39 -11.63
C GLU A 446 -2.97 -31.04 -10.97
N GLN A 447 -2.13 -31.02 -9.93
CA GLN A 447 -1.71 -29.79 -9.25
C GLN A 447 -0.87 -28.92 -10.18
N VAL A 448 0.04 -29.54 -10.94
CA VAL A 448 0.83 -28.85 -11.97
C VAL A 448 -0.07 -28.25 -13.04
N ALA A 449 -1.08 -28.99 -13.51
CA ALA A 449 -2.02 -28.52 -14.53
C ALA A 449 -2.82 -27.30 -14.04
N ARG A 450 -3.35 -27.35 -12.81
CA ARG A 450 -4.08 -26.21 -12.21
C ARG A 450 -3.20 -24.99 -12.04
N ALA A 451 -2.00 -25.15 -11.49
CA ALA A 451 -1.04 -24.05 -11.37
C ALA A 451 -0.65 -23.47 -12.73
N THR A 452 -0.46 -24.31 -13.74
CA THR A 452 -0.11 -23.89 -15.10
C THR A 452 -1.20 -23.01 -15.73
N ARG A 453 -2.49 -23.34 -15.55
CA ARG A 453 -3.60 -22.51 -16.06
C ARG A 453 -3.57 -21.09 -15.51
N ILE A 454 -3.44 -20.95 -14.20
CA ILE A 454 -3.32 -19.65 -13.53
C ILE A 454 -2.03 -18.94 -13.98
N ARG A 455 -0.91 -19.68 -14.05
CA ARG A 455 0.39 -19.16 -14.44
C ARG A 455 0.36 -18.55 -15.84
N GLU A 456 -0.21 -19.25 -16.83
CA GLU A 456 -0.32 -18.76 -18.21
C GLU A 456 -1.18 -17.50 -18.32
N ASN A 457 -2.29 -17.41 -17.57
CA ASN A 457 -3.10 -16.19 -17.50
C ASN A 457 -2.29 -15.03 -16.91
N HIS A 458 -1.54 -15.29 -15.84
CA HIS A 458 -0.72 -14.29 -15.19
C HIS A 458 0.45 -13.84 -16.07
N GLU A 459 1.15 -14.75 -16.74
CA GLU A 459 2.24 -14.41 -17.67
C GLU A 459 1.76 -13.58 -18.85
N ARG A 460 0.55 -13.85 -19.37
CA ARG A 460 -0.10 -13.01 -20.38
C ARG A 460 -0.37 -11.60 -19.86
N LEU A 461 -0.86 -11.47 -18.62
CA LEU A 461 -1.05 -10.17 -17.99
C LEU A 461 0.29 -9.44 -17.80
N LEU A 462 1.31 -10.10 -17.24
CA LEU A 462 2.63 -9.51 -17.01
C LEU A 462 3.26 -9.02 -18.31
N SER A 463 3.18 -9.83 -19.38
CA SER A 463 3.65 -9.45 -20.71
C SER A 463 2.90 -8.24 -21.27
N ALA A 464 1.57 -8.21 -21.13
CA ALA A 464 0.76 -7.06 -21.55
C ALA A 464 1.05 -5.79 -20.72
N ARG A 465 1.43 -5.93 -19.45
CA ARG A 465 1.80 -4.82 -18.55
C ARG A 465 3.18 -4.26 -18.83
N ALA A 466 4.14 -5.11 -19.17
CA ALA A 466 5.48 -4.69 -19.58
C ALA A 466 5.44 -3.87 -20.88
N GLY A 467 4.53 -4.20 -21.80
CA GLY A 467 4.42 -3.52 -23.09
C GLY A 467 5.70 -3.63 -23.92
N ASP A 468 6.04 -2.60 -24.69
CA ASP A 468 7.27 -2.53 -25.51
C ASP A 468 8.52 -2.16 -24.68
N SER A 469 8.51 -2.35 -23.36
CA SER A 469 9.70 -2.07 -22.56
C SER A 469 10.77 -3.14 -22.81
N ASP A 470 12.03 -2.74 -23.00
CA ASP A 470 13.20 -3.64 -23.05
C ASP A 470 13.47 -4.37 -21.71
N LYS A 471 12.58 -4.26 -20.72
CA LYS A 471 12.71 -4.93 -19.43
C LYS A 471 12.32 -6.40 -19.55
N GLN A 472 13.11 -7.24 -18.91
CA GLN A 472 12.76 -8.64 -18.71
C GLN A 472 11.45 -8.74 -17.91
N VAL A 473 10.45 -9.39 -18.51
CA VAL A 473 9.19 -9.69 -17.82
C VAL A 473 9.49 -10.64 -16.67
N PRO A 474 9.12 -10.30 -15.41
CA PRO A 474 9.34 -11.20 -14.30
C PRO A 474 8.52 -12.48 -14.47
N PRO A 475 9.03 -13.64 -14.02
CA PRO A 475 8.27 -14.88 -14.04
C PRO A 475 7.05 -14.76 -13.12
N SER A 476 5.98 -15.46 -13.47
CA SER A 476 4.81 -15.57 -12.61
C SER A 476 5.14 -16.41 -11.37
N PRO A 477 4.74 -16.00 -10.15
CA PRO A 477 4.94 -16.77 -8.93
C PRO A 477 3.96 -17.94 -8.78
N ALA A 478 3.06 -18.16 -9.75
CA ALA A 478 2.02 -19.19 -9.69
C ALA A 478 2.60 -20.61 -9.84
N THR A 479 3.03 -21.17 -8.71
CA THR A 479 3.42 -22.57 -8.54
C THR A 479 2.37 -23.31 -7.71
N PRO A 480 2.29 -24.66 -7.76
CA PRO A 480 1.40 -25.40 -6.88
C PRO A 480 1.59 -25.04 -5.40
N ARG A 481 2.86 -24.89 -4.98
CA ARG A 481 3.25 -24.43 -3.66
C ARG A 481 2.69 -23.05 -3.29
N PHE A 482 2.82 -22.08 -4.18
CA PHE A 482 2.31 -20.73 -3.95
C PHE A 482 0.79 -20.75 -3.75
N LEU A 483 0.07 -21.41 -4.66
CA LEU A 483 -1.39 -21.51 -4.61
C LEU A 483 -1.86 -22.19 -3.32
N LEU A 484 -1.17 -23.26 -2.91
CA LEU A 484 -1.46 -23.99 -1.66
C LEU A 484 -1.27 -23.09 -0.44
N LEU A 485 -0.11 -22.44 -0.32
CA LEU A 485 0.19 -21.58 0.84
C LEU A 485 -0.75 -20.38 0.91
N HIS A 486 -1.07 -19.78 -0.24
CA HIS A 486 -1.99 -18.65 -0.33
C HIS A 486 -3.41 -19.05 0.06
N ALA A 487 -3.92 -20.16 -0.48
CA ALA A 487 -5.23 -20.68 -0.10
C ALA A 487 -5.28 -21.05 1.39
N LEU A 488 -4.24 -21.70 1.92
CA LEU A 488 -4.14 -22.09 3.33
C LEU A 488 -4.22 -20.87 4.25
N ALA A 489 -3.43 -19.84 3.95
CA ALA A 489 -3.43 -18.59 4.68
C ALA A 489 -4.81 -17.94 4.72
N HIS A 490 -5.48 -17.89 3.57
CA HIS A 490 -6.82 -17.33 3.45
C HIS A 490 -7.87 -18.11 4.26
N THR A 491 -7.83 -19.44 4.19
CA THR A 491 -8.74 -20.29 4.98
C THR A 491 -8.52 -20.13 6.48
N LEU A 492 -7.28 -20.03 6.93
CA LEU A 492 -6.94 -19.87 8.35
C LEU A 492 -7.32 -18.48 8.86
N ILE A 493 -7.09 -17.41 8.09
CA ILE A 493 -7.51 -16.05 8.47
C ILE A 493 -9.04 -16.00 8.62
N ASN A 494 -9.79 -16.61 7.69
CA ASN A 494 -11.24 -16.67 7.80
C ASN A 494 -11.69 -17.45 9.04
N GLU A 495 -11.08 -18.61 9.32
CA GLU A 495 -11.44 -19.40 10.50
C GLU A 495 -11.09 -18.69 11.80
N TRP A 496 -9.89 -18.10 11.91
CA TRP A 496 -9.48 -17.33 13.09
C TRP A 496 -10.27 -16.05 13.27
N SER A 497 -10.83 -15.50 12.19
CA SER A 497 -11.75 -14.37 12.29
C SER A 497 -13.05 -14.76 12.99
N LEU A 498 -13.52 -16.00 12.78
CA LEU A 498 -14.72 -16.55 13.41
C LEU A 498 -14.44 -17.04 14.84
N ASP A 499 -13.35 -17.79 15.03
CA ASP A 499 -12.99 -18.42 16.31
C ASP A 499 -12.38 -17.42 17.30
N GLY A 500 -11.48 -16.56 16.82
CA GLY A 500 -10.69 -15.65 17.65
C GLY A 500 -11.34 -14.29 17.88
N GLY A 501 -12.46 -13.99 17.23
CA GLY A 501 -13.14 -12.69 17.29
C GLY A 501 -12.36 -11.53 16.67
N TYR A 502 -11.25 -11.82 15.98
CA TYR A 502 -10.49 -10.83 15.22
C TYR A 502 -11.25 -10.52 13.93
N PRO A 503 -11.50 -9.25 13.58
CA PRO A 503 -11.95 -8.94 12.23
C PRO A 503 -10.90 -9.42 11.23
N ALA A 504 -11.30 -10.10 10.15
CA ALA A 504 -10.34 -10.59 9.13
C ALA A 504 -9.40 -9.48 8.65
N ALA A 505 -9.90 -8.25 8.50
CA ALA A 505 -9.12 -7.06 8.13
C ALA A 505 -7.98 -6.68 9.12
N SER A 506 -8.01 -7.23 10.34
CA SER A 506 -7.00 -7.06 11.39
C SER A 506 -5.94 -8.16 11.40
N LEU A 507 -6.11 -9.21 10.59
CA LEU A 507 -5.12 -10.25 10.35
C LEU A 507 -4.54 -10.06 8.95
N ARG A 508 -3.26 -10.39 8.80
CA ARG A 508 -2.54 -10.31 7.53
C ARG A 508 -1.68 -11.54 7.33
N GLU A 509 -1.55 -11.94 6.07
CA GLU A 509 -0.67 -13.02 5.66
C GLU A 509 0.66 -12.49 5.12
N ARG A 510 1.70 -13.32 5.28
CA ARG A 510 2.95 -13.22 4.54
C ARG A 510 3.37 -14.61 4.09
N LEU A 511 3.54 -14.77 2.78
CA LEU A 511 3.86 -16.05 2.15
C LEU A 511 5.36 -16.15 1.86
N TYR A 512 5.93 -17.29 2.22
CA TYR A 512 7.31 -17.67 1.92
C TYR A 512 7.26 -18.89 1.00
N SER A 513 7.24 -18.63 -0.31
CA SER A 513 7.03 -19.63 -1.37
C SER A 513 8.09 -19.51 -2.46
N ASP A 514 9.26 -20.09 -2.22
CA ASP A 514 10.39 -20.21 -3.15
C ASP A 514 10.93 -21.65 -3.06
N GLU A 515 11.91 -22.07 -3.86
CA GLU A 515 12.40 -23.47 -3.91
C GLU A 515 12.75 -24.05 -2.52
N ASP A 516 13.35 -23.24 -1.65
CA ASP A 516 13.74 -23.61 -0.28
C ASP A 516 12.77 -23.13 0.81
N MET A 517 11.69 -22.44 0.42
CA MET A 517 10.74 -21.81 1.35
C MET A 517 9.32 -22.34 1.12
N ALA A 518 8.72 -22.89 2.18
CA ALA A 518 7.35 -23.38 2.18
C ALA A 518 6.65 -23.05 3.50
N GLY A 519 6.42 -21.77 3.74
CA GLY A 519 5.81 -21.30 4.98
C GLY A 519 4.85 -20.14 4.81
N VAL A 520 3.99 -19.99 5.79
CA VAL A 520 3.03 -18.88 5.93
C VAL A 520 3.16 -18.29 7.32
N LEU A 521 3.24 -16.97 7.40
CA LEU A 521 3.04 -16.22 8.64
C LEU A 521 1.66 -15.57 8.60
N ILE A 522 0.84 -15.82 9.61
CA ILE A 522 -0.40 -15.10 9.85
C ILE A 522 -0.20 -14.26 11.11
N TYR A 523 -0.42 -12.96 11.00
CA TYR A 523 -0.08 -12.01 12.06
C TYR A 523 -1.07 -10.85 12.15
N THR A 524 -1.07 -10.15 13.28
CA THR A 524 -1.91 -8.98 13.48
C THR A 524 -1.43 -7.79 12.65
N ALA A 525 -2.35 -7.17 11.90
CA ALA A 525 -2.09 -6.15 10.90
C ALA A 525 -2.29 -4.70 11.40
N THR A 526 -2.79 -4.50 12.63
CA THR A 526 -3.13 -3.19 13.20
C THR A 526 -2.61 -3.05 14.63
N SER A 527 -2.18 -1.84 14.99
CA SER A 527 -1.72 -1.46 16.33
C SER A 527 -2.85 -1.14 17.30
N ASP A 528 -4.07 -0.97 16.79
CA ASP A 528 -5.14 -0.29 17.52
C ASP A 528 -6.08 -1.33 18.15
N SER A 529 -5.88 -1.58 19.44
CA SER A 529 -6.84 -2.19 20.39
C SER A 529 -7.22 -3.67 20.25
N ALA A 530 -7.02 -4.35 19.11
CA ALA A 530 -7.36 -5.77 18.97
C ALA A 530 -6.19 -6.73 19.32
N GLY A 531 -4.94 -6.29 19.13
CA GLY A 531 -3.75 -7.13 19.30
C GLY A 531 -2.96 -6.79 20.56
N SER A 532 -2.96 -7.67 21.55
CA SER A 532 -1.90 -7.84 22.58
C SER A 532 -2.28 -8.82 23.71
N LEU A 533 -3.48 -9.41 23.70
CA LEU A 533 -3.89 -10.38 24.72
C LEU A 533 -3.43 -11.83 24.45
N GLY A 534 -2.56 -12.07 23.46
CA GLY A 534 -2.09 -13.42 23.13
C GLY A 534 -3.08 -14.26 22.32
N GLY A 535 -4.12 -13.64 21.75
CA GLY A 535 -5.23 -14.34 21.11
C GLY A 535 -4.81 -15.07 19.83
N VAL A 536 -4.01 -14.43 18.98
CA VAL A 536 -3.50 -15.06 17.75
C VAL A 536 -2.43 -16.08 18.08
N VAL A 537 -1.54 -15.77 19.03
CA VAL A 537 -0.48 -16.70 19.47
C VAL A 537 -1.08 -17.99 20.01
N ALA A 538 -2.18 -17.89 20.79
CA ALA A 538 -2.87 -19.06 21.31
C ALA A 538 -3.41 -19.97 20.20
N GLN A 539 -3.77 -19.44 19.01
CA GLN A 539 -4.19 -20.26 17.87
C GLN A 539 -3.06 -21.11 17.30
N GLY A 540 -1.80 -20.77 17.57
CA GLY A 540 -0.65 -21.56 17.18
C GLY A 540 -0.33 -22.72 18.12
N GLU A 541 -0.99 -22.81 19.29
CA GLU A 541 -0.80 -23.97 20.17
C GLU A 541 -1.34 -25.25 19.49
N PRO A 542 -0.62 -26.39 19.55
CA PRO A 542 -0.89 -27.53 18.68
C PRO A 542 -2.33 -28.04 18.69
N ASP A 543 -2.96 -28.16 19.86
CA ASP A 543 -4.33 -28.64 20.00
C ASP A 543 -5.35 -27.69 19.37
N ARG A 544 -5.16 -26.37 19.56
CA ARG A 544 -6.04 -25.33 19.00
C ARG A 544 -5.85 -25.24 17.49
N LEU A 545 -4.60 -25.26 17.04
CA LEU A 545 -4.26 -25.24 15.62
C LEU A 545 -4.83 -26.45 14.88
N ALA A 546 -4.77 -27.65 15.48
CA ALA A 546 -5.35 -28.86 14.89
C ALA A 546 -6.86 -28.72 14.68
N VAL A 547 -7.58 -28.23 15.69
CA VAL A 547 -9.04 -28.03 15.63
C VAL A 547 -9.37 -26.96 14.58
N SER A 548 -8.70 -25.81 14.65
CA SER A 548 -8.97 -24.69 13.75
C SER A 548 -8.63 -25.02 12.29
N LEU A 549 -7.50 -25.68 12.02
CA LEU A 549 -7.15 -26.08 10.65
C LEU A 549 -8.15 -27.11 10.09
N ARG A 550 -8.61 -28.08 10.89
CA ARG A 550 -9.65 -29.02 10.43
C ARG A 550 -10.98 -28.32 10.16
N ALA A 551 -11.39 -27.39 11.01
CA ALA A 551 -12.58 -26.58 10.81
C ALA A 551 -12.48 -25.72 9.54
N ALA A 552 -11.33 -25.07 9.33
CA ALA A 552 -11.04 -24.28 8.14
C ALA A 552 -11.11 -25.12 6.85
N LEU A 553 -10.53 -26.33 6.86
CA LEU A 553 -10.58 -27.26 5.73
C LEU A 553 -11.99 -27.77 5.45
N HIS A 554 -12.75 -28.12 6.50
CA HIS A 554 -14.14 -28.51 6.36
C HIS A 554 -15.02 -27.37 5.84
N ARG A 555 -14.75 -26.12 6.22
CA ARG A 555 -15.44 -24.96 5.65
C ARG A 555 -15.04 -24.73 4.20
N ALA A 556 -13.76 -24.91 3.86
CA ALA A 556 -13.25 -24.76 2.51
C ALA A 556 -13.83 -25.79 1.53
N SER A 557 -14.29 -26.96 2.02
CA SER A 557 -14.90 -28.00 1.18
C SER A 557 -16.29 -27.64 0.65
N TRP A 558 -16.93 -26.59 1.19
CA TRP A 558 -18.27 -26.16 0.76
C TRP A 558 -18.32 -24.66 0.45
N CYS A 559 -18.81 -24.27 -0.74
CA CYS A 559 -19.12 -22.88 -1.09
C CYS A 559 -20.57 -22.75 -1.54
N SER A 560 -21.23 -21.67 -1.12
CA SER A 560 -22.60 -21.35 -1.56
C SER A 560 -22.72 -21.10 -3.07
N ASN A 561 -21.60 -20.84 -3.75
CA ASN A 561 -21.54 -20.64 -5.20
C ASN A 561 -21.12 -21.91 -5.97
N ASP A 562 -21.04 -23.07 -5.31
CA ASP A 562 -20.82 -24.34 -6.01
C ASP A 562 -22.08 -24.77 -6.79
N PRO A 563 -21.92 -25.44 -7.95
CA PRO A 563 -20.65 -25.92 -8.54
C PRO A 563 -19.86 -24.86 -9.33
N LEU A 564 -20.45 -23.71 -9.65
CA LEU A 564 -19.83 -22.67 -10.51
C LEU A 564 -18.48 -22.19 -9.97
N CYS A 565 -18.32 -22.11 -8.65
CA CYS A 565 -17.06 -21.75 -8.02
C CYS A 565 -16.01 -22.85 -8.21
N MET A 566 -16.29 -24.10 -7.81
CA MET A 566 -15.34 -25.21 -7.88
C MET A 566 -14.91 -25.56 -9.32
N GLU A 567 -15.86 -25.53 -10.26
CA GLU A 567 -15.62 -25.88 -11.66
C GLU A 567 -14.95 -24.76 -12.47
N SER A 568 -14.84 -23.55 -11.89
CA SER A 568 -14.26 -22.41 -12.58
C SER A 568 -12.79 -22.64 -12.93
N GLN A 569 -12.50 -22.51 -14.22
CA GLN A 569 -11.14 -22.59 -14.77
C GLN A 569 -10.42 -21.24 -14.84
N ALA A 570 -11.18 -20.16 -14.64
CA ALA A 570 -10.73 -18.78 -14.75
C ALA A 570 -11.78 -17.88 -14.09
N SER A 571 -11.42 -17.25 -12.97
CA SER A 571 -12.28 -16.36 -12.21
C SER A 571 -11.49 -15.18 -11.63
N GLY A 572 -12.19 -14.26 -10.96
CA GLY A 572 -11.60 -13.09 -10.33
C GLY A 572 -11.12 -12.03 -11.34
N ALA A 573 -10.35 -11.06 -10.82
CA ALA A 573 -9.73 -10.04 -11.65
C ALA A 573 -8.72 -10.67 -12.62
N ASP A 574 -8.77 -10.24 -13.89
CA ASP A 574 -7.87 -10.70 -14.96
C ASP A 574 -7.80 -12.23 -15.15
N SER A 575 -8.83 -12.98 -14.70
CA SER A 575 -8.90 -14.44 -14.76
C SER A 575 -7.75 -15.15 -14.02
N LEU A 576 -7.30 -14.58 -12.89
CA LEU A 576 -6.14 -15.06 -12.13
C LEU A 576 -6.48 -16.02 -10.99
N ASN A 577 -7.75 -16.36 -10.81
CA ASN A 577 -8.21 -17.32 -9.80
C ASN A 577 -8.89 -18.53 -10.44
N MET A 578 -9.03 -19.60 -9.67
CA MET A 578 -9.87 -20.76 -10.01
C MET A 578 -11.01 -20.90 -8.99
N ALA A 579 -10.97 -21.90 -8.10
CA ALA A 579 -11.99 -22.12 -7.09
C ALA A 579 -11.85 -21.14 -5.91
N ALA A 580 -12.03 -19.84 -6.18
CA ALA A 580 -11.94 -18.76 -5.22
C ALA A 580 -12.99 -17.68 -5.49
N CYS A 581 -13.79 -17.33 -4.47
CA CYS A 581 -14.75 -16.23 -4.52
C CYS A 581 -14.96 -15.61 -3.13
N HIS A 582 -15.76 -14.55 -3.04
CA HIS A 582 -16.07 -13.86 -1.78
C HIS A 582 -16.72 -14.75 -0.72
N ALA A 583 -17.35 -15.86 -1.12
CA ALA A 583 -17.98 -16.79 -0.19
C ALA A 583 -17.01 -17.81 0.43
N CYS A 584 -15.80 -17.98 -0.11
CA CYS A 584 -14.88 -19.03 0.36
C CYS A 584 -13.44 -18.58 0.63
N LEU A 585 -12.81 -17.80 -0.26
CA LEU A 585 -11.38 -17.52 -0.18
C LEU A 585 -11.00 -16.03 -0.19
N LEU A 586 -11.79 -15.14 -0.79
CA LEU A 586 -11.34 -13.74 -0.88
C LEU A 586 -11.38 -13.06 0.49
N LEU A 587 -10.30 -12.36 0.83
CA LEU A 587 -10.12 -11.62 2.07
C LEU A 587 -10.22 -10.10 1.84
N PRO A 588 -10.40 -9.29 2.90
CA PRO A 588 -10.18 -7.85 2.81
C PRO A 588 -8.79 -7.50 2.25
N GLU A 589 -8.69 -6.40 1.50
CA GLU A 589 -7.44 -5.94 0.87
C GLU A 589 -6.29 -5.73 1.89
N THR A 590 -6.62 -5.39 3.14
CA THR A 590 -5.62 -5.20 4.19
C THR A 590 -4.98 -6.50 4.68
N SER A 591 -5.60 -7.65 4.38
CA SER A 591 -5.18 -8.96 4.87
C SER A 591 -4.28 -9.71 3.89
N CYS A 592 -4.51 -9.58 2.58
CA CYS A 592 -3.75 -10.27 1.55
C CYS A 592 -2.59 -9.40 1.03
N GLU A 593 -1.37 -9.95 0.98
CA GLU A 593 -0.21 -9.26 0.38
C GLU A 593 -0.19 -9.34 -1.15
N ASN A 594 -1.05 -10.20 -1.71
CA ASN A 594 -1.07 -10.58 -3.12
C ASN A 594 -2.39 -10.18 -3.81
N ASN A 595 -3.12 -9.19 -3.29
CA ASN A 595 -4.33 -8.62 -3.90
C ASN A 595 -5.43 -9.65 -4.28
N ASN A 596 -5.56 -10.73 -3.52
CA ASN A 596 -6.53 -11.80 -3.78
C ASN A 596 -6.46 -12.41 -5.21
N ILE A 597 -5.27 -12.45 -5.82
CA ILE A 597 -5.01 -13.16 -7.09
C ILE A 597 -4.22 -14.44 -6.86
N LEU A 598 -4.28 -15.39 -7.81
CA LEU A 598 -3.59 -16.68 -7.70
C LEU A 598 -4.11 -17.50 -6.51
N LEU A 599 -5.43 -17.69 -6.46
CA LEU A 599 -6.14 -18.44 -5.42
C LEU A 599 -6.89 -19.65 -6.00
N ASP A 600 -6.82 -20.77 -5.30
CA ASP A 600 -7.54 -21.98 -5.64
C ASP A 600 -7.69 -22.92 -4.43
N ARG A 601 -8.90 -23.03 -3.86
CA ARG A 601 -9.11 -23.89 -2.66
C ARG A 601 -9.02 -25.37 -2.95
N ALA A 602 -9.12 -25.80 -4.21
CA ALA A 602 -8.97 -27.21 -4.56
C ALA A 602 -7.56 -27.72 -4.22
N THR A 603 -6.56 -26.84 -4.15
CA THR A 603 -5.22 -27.19 -3.67
C THR A 603 -5.22 -27.68 -2.22
N LEU A 604 -6.20 -27.27 -1.40
CA LEU A 604 -6.33 -27.70 -0.01
C LEU A 604 -7.11 -29.01 0.11
N ILE A 605 -8.30 -29.05 -0.51
CA ILE A 605 -9.34 -30.06 -0.24
C ILE A 605 -9.65 -30.99 -1.42
N GLY A 606 -9.07 -30.72 -2.59
CA GLY A 606 -9.33 -31.42 -3.85
C GLY A 606 -10.60 -30.91 -4.56
N THR A 607 -11.12 -31.71 -5.48
CA THR A 607 -12.44 -31.48 -6.10
C THR A 607 -13.43 -32.56 -5.66
N PRO A 608 -14.74 -32.36 -5.88
CA PRO A 608 -15.73 -33.40 -5.62
C PRO A 608 -15.47 -34.71 -6.37
N GLU A 609 -14.87 -34.65 -7.56
CA GLU A 609 -14.53 -35.81 -8.40
C GLU A 609 -13.24 -36.49 -7.95
N ASP A 610 -12.26 -35.70 -7.50
CA ASP A 610 -10.96 -36.20 -7.05
C ASP A 610 -10.42 -35.41 -5.85
N GLN A 611 -10.57 -35.99 -4.67
CA GLN A 611 -10.04 -35.42 -3.43
C GLN A 611 -8.51 -35.47 -3.37
N SER A 612 -7.84 -36.38 -4.08
CA SER A 612 -6.38 -36.55 -4.01
C SER A 612 -5.61 -35.32 -4.50
N ILE A 613 -6.27 -34.45 -5.27
CA ILE A 613 -5.77 -33.14 -5.68
C ILE A 613 -5.39 -32.28 -4.47
N GLY A 614 -6.15 -32.37 -3.37
CA GLY A 614 -5.94 -31.56 -2.17
C GLY A 614 -4.75 -32.02 -1.33
N PHE A 615 -3.90 -31.09 -0.89
CA PHE A 615 -2.78 -31.40 -0.01
C PHE A 615 -3.25 -32.02 1.33
N PHE A 616 -4.40 -31.59 1.84
CA PHE A 616 -4.96 -32.02 3.13
C PHE A 616 -6.06 -33.08 3.00
N HIS A 617 -6.18 -33.78 1.87
CA HIS A 617 -7.26 -34.74 1.62
C HIS A 617 -7.37 -35.85 2.68
N ASP A 618 -6.23 -36.34 3.21
CA ASP A 618 -6.23 -37.33 4.29
C ASP A 618 -6.82 -36.81 5.60
N ALA A 619 -6.79 -35.49 5.83
CA ALA A 619 -7.32 -34.87 7.04
C ALA A 619 -8.85 -34.70 7.02
N LEU A 620 -9.46 -34.86 5.85
CA LEU A 620 -10.91 -34.78 5.61
C LEU A 620 -11.62 -36.15 5.65
N ARG A 621 -10.86 -37.24 5.77
CA ARG A 621 -11.37 -38.62 5.82
C ARG A 621 -11.87 -39.01 7.21
#